data_AF-A0AAV8PRY1-F1
#
_entry.id   AF-A0AAV8PRY1-F1
#
_cell.length_a   1.000
_cell.length_b   1.000
_cell.length_c   1.000
_cell.angle_alpha   90.00
_cell.angle_beta   90.00
_cell.angle_gamma   90.00
#
_symmetry.space_group_name_H-M   'P 1'
#
loop_
_entity.id
_entity.type
_entity.pdbx_description
1 polymer ?
#
loop_
_entity_poly.entity_id
_entity_poly.type
_entity_poly.pdbx_seq_one_letter_code
_entity_poly.pdbx_strand_id
1 'polypeptide(L)'
;MALSSSPLRPISLCASPFRGRQSKSSSVIPSIRASSSSDVPVPDFLSSDWLESRRKRPFGPRLEFSAEEAVKWQLDALKYNDQPRQDYGIEVMYRFAGFDPFERSTYFGPFFDLGQFERFRRIFHHSTYRVLLGHKERRILSSLWVEENRFKQRVWIQGSRPEEEEIFQFTMVQRIGGSWDGYWLTESLLHDGDGFSGGVAY
;
A
#
# COMPACT_ATOMS: atom_id res chain seq x y z
N MET A 1 -26.62 -61.03 8.46
CA MET A 1 -27.90 -61.17 7.74
C MET A 1 -28.08 -59.95 6.84
N ALA A 2 -28.56 -60.17 5.63
CA ALA A 2 -28.38 -59.31 4.46
C ALA A 2 -29.64 -58.49 4.08
N LEU A 3 -29.44 -57.61 3.09
CA LEU A 3 -30.41 -56.99 2.15
C LEU A 3 -31.11 -55.70 2.65
N SER A 4 -30.89 -54.51 2.07
CA SER A 4 -31.25 -54.02 0.71
C SER A 4 -32.74 -54.13 0.39
N SER A 5 -33.41 -53.00 0.16
CA SER A 5 -34.35 -52.83 -0.96
C SER A 5 -34.99 -51.43 -0.98
N SER A 6 -34.88 -50.76 -2.13
CA SER A 6 -35.86 -49.77 -2.62
C SER A 6 -37.01 -50.50 -3.34
N PRO A 7 -38.16 -49.84 -3.56
CA PRO A 7 -38.68 -49.78 -4.93
C PRO A 7 -39.34 -48.44 -5.34
N LEU A 8 -39.61 -48.34 -6.64
CA LEU A 8 -40.05 -47.19 -7.43
C LEU A 8 -41.59 -47.13 -7.68
N ARG A 9 -42.14 -45.89 -7.71
CA ARG A 9 -43.18 -45.24 -8.58
C ARG A 9 -44.52 -45.96 -8.92
N PRO A 10 -45.64 -45.21 -9.15
CA PRO A 10 -45.94 -44.69 -10.51
C PRO A 10 -46.63 -43.30 -10.60
N ILE A 11 -46.86 -42.88 -11.86
CA ILE A 11 -47.24 -41.57 -12.43
C ILE A 11 -48.75 -41.55 -12.80
N SER A 12 -49.41 -40.36 -12.85
CA SER A 12 -50.41 -39.93 -13.88
C SER A 12 -51.28 -38.76 -13.37
N LEU A 13 -51.12 -37.52 -13.86
CA LEU A 13 -51.82 -36.79 -14.97
C LEU A 13 -53.27 -36.32 -14.70
N CYS A 14 -53.47 -35.00 -14.83
CA CYS A 14 -54.54 -34.23 -15.50
C CYS A 14 -54.79 -32.91 -14.73
N ALA A 15 -54.51 -31.71 -15.26
CA ALA A 15 -55.10 -30.96 -16.38
C ALA A 15 -55.92 -29.74 -15.86
N SER A 16 -55.49 -28.58 -16.33
CA SER A 16 -55.89 -27.14 -16.23
C SER A 16 -57.41 -26.80 -16.37
N PRO A 17 -57.92 -25.52 -16.42
CA PRO A 17 -57.26 -24.19 -16.59
C PRO A 17 -57.90 -22.95 -15.84
N PHE A 18 -57.41 -21.74 -16.19
CA PHE A 18 -58.02 -20.37 -16.11
C PHE A 18 -57.83 -19.56 -14.80
N ARG A 19 -57.52 -18.25 -14.77
CA ARG A 19 -57.16 -17.19 -15.76
C ARG A 19 -56.65 -15.93 -15.02
N GLY A 20 -55.74 -15.16 -15.64
CA GLY A 20 -55.48 -13.72 -15.39
C GLY A 20 -54.22 -13.43 -14.54
N ARG A 21 -53.38 -12.43 -14.80
CA ARG A 21 -53.35 -11.30 -15.75
C ARG A 21 -51.91 -10.75 -15.81
N GLN A 22 -51.43 -10.51 -17.03
CA GLN A 22 -50.37 -9.60 -17.55
C GLN A 22 -49.32 -8.96 -16.60
N SER A 23 -48.04 -9.07 -16.97
CA SER A 23 -47.25 -7.96 -17.56
C SER A 23 -45.93 -8.48 -18.16
N LYS A 24 -45.51 -7.87 -19.28
CA LYS A 24 -44.33 -8.24 -20.11
C LYS A 24 -43.22 -7.22 -19.89
N SER A 25 -41.96 -7.67 -19.85
CA SER A 25 -40.82 -6.87 -20.32
C SER A 25 -39.74 -7.78 -20.91
N SER A 26 -39.73 -7.87 -22.24
CA SER A 26 -38.67 -8.50 -23.04
C SER A 26 -37.51 -7.51 -23.19
N SER A 27 -36.32 -7.89 -22.76
CA SER A 27 -35.08 -7.17 -23.02
C SER A 27 -34.62 -7.40 -24.46
N VAL A 28 -34.67 -6.34 -25.26
CA VAL A 28 -34.13 -6.32 -26.63
C VAL A 28 -32.62 -6.06 -26.54
N ILE A 29 -31.80 -7.00 -27.02
CA ILE A 29 -30.36 -6.79 -27.23
C ILE A 29 -30.20 -6.20 -28.64
N PRO A 30 -29.64 -4.99 -28.82
CA PRO A 30 -29.38 -4.46 -30.14
C PRO A 30 -28.07 -5.02 -30.70
N SER A 31 -28.16 -5.66 -31.86
CA SER A 31 -27.03 -6.05 -32.71
C SER A 31 -26.43 -4.81 -33.35
N ILE A 32 -25.18 -4.49 -33.03
CA ILE A 32 -24.45 -3.36 -33.62
C ILE A 32 -23.75 -3.85 -34.89
N ARG A 33 -24.24 -3.39 -36.05
CA ARG A 33 -23.55 -3.48 -37.35
C ARG A 33 -22.40 -2.48 -37.37
N ALA A 34 -21.19 -2.95 -37.60
CA ALA A 34 -20.05 -2.09 -37.90
C ALA A 34 -20.18 -1.52 -39.33
N SER A 35 -20.20 -0.20 -39.45
CA SER A 35 -20.00 0.52 -40.72
C SER A 35 -18.84 1.49 -40.50
N SER A 36 -17.82 1.36 -41.34
CA SER A 36 -16.61 2.18 -41.32
C SER A 36 -16.91 3.59 -41.84
N SER A 37 -16.95 4.56 -40.94
CA SER A 37 -16.85 5.98 -41.26
C SER A 37 -15.67 6.53 -40.47
N SER A 38 -14.60 6.84 -41.19
CA SER A 38 -13.39 7.48 -40.70
C SER A 38 -13.68 8.95 -40.40
N ASP A 39 -14.26 9.23 -39.23
CA ASP A 39 -14.31 10.57 -38.60
C ASP A 39 -14.87 10.44 -37.17
N VAL A 40 -14.32 9.52 -36.39
CA VAL A 40 -14.55 9.47 -34.94
C VAL A 40 -13.30 10.06 -34.29
N PRO A 41 -13.40 11.14 -33.50
CA PRO A 41 -12.28 11.57 -32.69
C PRO A 41 -11.92 10.39 -31.80
N VAL A 42 -10.73 9.82 -32.00
CA VAL A 42 -10.17 8.84 -31.09
C VAL A 42 -10.27 9.46 -29.71
N PRO A 43 -11.05 8.89 -28.77
CA PRO A 43 -11.12 9.43 -27.43
C PRO A 43 -9.69 9.42 -26.89
N ASP A 44 -9.19 10.59 -26.49
CA ASP A 44 -7.87 10.75 -25.88
C ASP A 44 -7.86 9.99 -24.54
N PHE A 45 -7.73 8.67 -24.61
CA PHE A 45 -7.60 7.76 -23.47
C PHE A 45 -6.28 7.98 -22.71
N LEU A 46 -5.46 8.92 -23.18
CA LEU A 46 -4.24 9.43 -22.59
C LEU A 46 -4.33 10.95 -22.41
N SER A 47 -5.45 11.46 -21.88
CA SER A 47 -5.56 12.87 -21.45
C SER A 47 -4.31 13.29 -20.68
N SER A 48 -3.84 14.51 -20.95
CA SER A 48 -2.73 15.15 -20.23
C SER A 48 -2.89 15.07 -18.70
N ASP A 49 -4.14 15.08 -18.21
CA ASP A 49 -4.51 14.86 -16.81
C ASP A 49 -4.15 13.48 -16.26
N TRP A 50 -4.21 12.43 -17.09
CA TRP A 50 -3.76 11.08 -16.73
C TRP A 50 -2.23 11.02 -16.61
N LEU A 51 -1.51 11.71 -17.50
CA LEU A 51 -0.04 11.85 -17.43
C LEU A 51 0.38 12.71 -16.22
N GLU A 52 -0.34 13.80 -15.94
CA GLU A 52 -0.13 14.65 -14.78
C GLU A 52 -0.43 13.94 -13.47
N SER A 53 -1.49 13.14 -13.39
CA SER A 53 -1.81 12.35 -12.19
C SER A 53 -0.78 11.24 -11.94
N ARG A 54 -0.12 10.72 -12.98
CA ARG A 54 1.06 9.86 -12.85
C ARG A 54 2.32 10.62 -12.42
N ARG A 55 2.48 11.88 -12.87
CA ARG A 55 3.52 12.82 -12.37
C ARG A 55 3.29 13.27 -10.92
N LYS A 56 2.04 13.27 -10.44
CA LYS A 56 1.63 13.61 -9.06
C LYS A 56 1.73 12.47 -8.06
N ARG A 57 2.11 11.25 -8.51
CA ARG A 57 2.33 10.13 -7.59
C ARG A 57 3.55 10.44 -6.70
N PRO A 58 3.49 10.19 -5.38
CA PRO A 58 4.61 10.50 -4.50
C PRO A 58 5.92 9.82 -4.92
N PHE A 59 7.00 10.20 -4.26
CA PHE A 59 8.20 9.38 -4.14
C PHE A 59 7.84 7.88 -4.00
N GLY A 60 8.51 6.94 -4.68
CA GLY A 60 8.23 5.52 -4.45
C GLY A 60 9.41 4.61 -4.81
N PRO A 61 9.36 3.34 -4.39
CA PRO A 61 10.42 2.38 -4.64
C PRO A 61 10.58 2.11 -6.14
N ARG A 62 11.82 1.90 -6.56
CA ARG A 62 12.21 1.60 -7.94
C ARG A 62 13.14 0.39 -7.97
N LEU A 63 13.06 -0.37 -9.05
CA LEU A 63 13.86 -1.59 -9.25
C LEU A 63 15.38 -1.29 -9.29
N GLU A 64 15.75 -0.10 -9.75
CA GLU A 64 17.15 0.33 -9.88
C GLU A 64 17.80 0.69 -8.54
N PHE A 65 17.01 0.89 -7.48
CA PHE A 65 17.55 1.32 -6.20
C PHE A 65 18.23 0.19 -5.46
N SER A 66 19.43 0.46 -4.96
CA SER A 66 20.01 -0.34 -3.89
C SER A 66 19.26 -0.12 -2.56
N ALA A 67 19.47 -1.01 -1.59
CA ALA A 67 18.89 -0.86 -0.26
C ALA A 67 19.31 0.48 0.40
N GLU A 68 20.56 0.90 0.23
CA GLU A 68 21.09 2.15 0.77
C GLU A 68 20.48 3.38 0.08
N GLU A 69 20.33 3.33 -1.24
CA GLU A 69 19.68 4.41 -1.98
C GLU A 69 18.20 4.55 -1.61
N ALA A 70 17.50 3.43 -1.42
CA ALA A 70 16.12 3.44 -0.97
C ALA A 70 15.97 4.12 0.41
N VAL A 71 16.88 3.88 1.36
CA VAL A 71 16.90 4.59 2.65
C VAL A 71 17.25 6.06 2.46
N LYS A 72 18.26 6.37 1.65
CA LYS A 72 18.67 7.75 1.35
C LYS A 72 17.50 8.59 0.82
N TRP A 73 16.77 8.07 -0.16
CA TRP A 73 15.65 8.79 -0.77
C TRP A 73 14.46 8.97 0.19
N GLN A 74 14.20 7.98 1.03
CA GLN A 74 13.20 8.08 2.09
C GLN A 74 13.55 9.20 3.08
N LEU A 75 14.82 9.26 3.51
CA LEU A 75 15.30 10.33 4.38
C LEU A 75 15.29 11.69 3.68
N ASP A 76 15.64 11.78 2.40
CA ASP A 76 15.53 13.03 1.64
C ASP A 76 14.08 13.52 1.57
N ALA A 77 13.12 12.61 1.38
CA ALA A 77 11.71 12.96 1.39
C ALA A 77 11.24 13.48 2.77
N LEU A 78 11.71 12.86 3.86
CA LEU A 78 11.41 13.30 5.22
C LEU A 78 12.06 14.64 5.59
N LYS A 79 13.26 14.92 5.06
CA LYS A 79 13.91 16.23 5.20
C LYS A 79 13.07 17.36 4.60
N TYR A 80 12.41 17.10 3.48
CA TYR A 80 11.51 18.06 2.81
C TYR A 80 10.05 17.64 2.90
N ASN A 81 9.61 17.21 4.10
CA ASN A 81 8.33 16.54 4.31
C ASN A 81 7.12 17.28 3.71
N ASP A 82 7.09 18.61 3.76
CA ASP A 82 5.92 19.40 3.34
C ASP A 82 6.01 19.95 1.90
N GLN A 83 6.91 19.40 1.07
CA GLN A 83 7.06 19.78 -0.33
C GLN A 83 6.89 18.58 -1.25
N PRO A 84 6.07 18.68 -2.33
CA PRO A 84 5.30 19.85 -2.77
C PRO A 84 3.99 20.10 -2.01
N ARG A 85 3.58 19.21 -1.11
CA ARG A 85 2.36 19.30 -0.30
C ARG A 85 2.64 18.83 1.12
N GLN A 86 1.77 19.18 2.07
CA GLN A 86 1.90 18.77 3.46
C GLN A 86 2.04 17.25 3.59
N ASP A 87 2.98 16.79 4.41
CA ASP A 87 3.23 15.38 4.70
C ASP A 87 3.56 14.49 3.50
N TYR A 88 4.05 15.10 2.41
CA TYR A 88 4.58 14.38 1.25
C TYR A 88 5.68 13.39 1.63
N GLY A 89 6.60 13.75 2.54
CA GLY A 89 7.64 12.85 3.02
C GLY A 89 7.08 11.57 3.64
N ILE A 90 6.03 11.70 4.45
CA ILE A 90 5.30 10.56 5.04
C ILE A 90 4.60 9.73 3.95
N GLU A 91 4.03 10.35 2.92
CA GLU A 91 3.46 9.62 1.78
C GLU A 91 4.53 8.79 1.06
N VAL A 92 5.75 9.32 0.92
CA VAL A 92 6.87 8.56 0.37
C VAL A 92 7.18 7.36 1.26
N MET A 93 7.33 7.55 2.58
CA MET A 93 7.55 6.46 3.52
C MET A 93 6.48 5.38 3.42
N TYR A 94 5.21 5.78 3.34
CA TYR A 94 4.07 4.87 3.21
C TYR A 94 4.16 4.02 1.93
N ARG A 95 4.66 4.59 0.82
CA ARG A 95 4.83 3.87 -0.43
C ARG A 95 6.03 2.94 -0.47
N PHE A 96 7.06 3.23 0.31
CA PHE A 96 8.17 2.31 0.54
C PHE A 96 7.80 1.22 1.55
N ALA A 97 6.75 1.41 2.35
CA ALA A 97 6.38 0.46 3.38
C ALA A 97 5.99 -0.89 2.78
N GLY A 98 6.70 -1.94 3.18
CA GLY A 98 6.53 -3.28 2.67
C GLY A 98 5.49 -4.11 3.42
N PHE A 99 4.54 -3.51 4.13
CA PHE A 99 3.51 -4.26 4.86
C PHE A 99 2.24 -4.47 4.02
N ASP A 100 1.42 -5.45 4.38
CA ASP A 100 0.09 -5.64 3.80
C ASP A 100 -0.91 -4.66 4.46
N PRO A 101 -1.58 -3.77 3.71
CA PRO A 101 -2.58 -2.84 4.26
C PRO A 101 -3.75 -3.50 4.99
N PHE A 102 -4.04 -4.78 4.71
CA PHE A 102 -5.13 -5.52 5.34
C PHE A 102 -4.70 -6.24 6.61
N GLU A 103 -3.41 -6.23 6.95
CA GLU A 103 -2.84 -6.90 8.12
C GLU A 103 -2.24 -5.90 9.12
N ARG A 104 -2.07 -6.37 10.36
CA ARG A 104 -1.36 -5.62 11.40
C ARG A 104 0.14 -5.70 11.17
N SER A 105 0.79 -4.54 11.13
CA SER A 105 2.22 -4.43 10.86
C SER A 105 3.00 -4.05 12.11
N THR A 106 4.22 -4.59 12.23
CA THR A 106 5.24 -4.23 13.23
C THR A 106 6.20 -3.15 12.73
N TYR A 107 5.82 -2.39 11.70
CA TYR A 107 6.68 -1.38 11.06
C TYR A 107 7.32 -0.41 12.06
N PHE A 108 6.59 0.01 13.09
CA PHE A 108 7.08 0.90 14.15
C PHE A 108 7.38 0.17 15.47
N GLY A 109 7.52 -1.15 15.45
CA GLY A 109 7.74 -2.01 16.63
C GLY A 109 6.48 -2.78 17.03
N PRO A 110 5.56 -2.19 17.80
CA PRO A 110 4.27 -2.82 18.12
C PRO A 110 3.38 -3.03 16.90
N PHE A 111 2.38 -3.89 17.06
CA PHE A 111 1.37 -4.15 16.02
C PHE A 111 0.38 -2.99 15.87
N PHE A 112 0.39 -2.35 14.71
CA PHE A 112 -0.55 -1.28 14.35
C PHE A 112 -1.33 -1.63 13.07
N ASP A 113 -2.58 -1.16 12.96
CA ASP A 113 -3.31 -1.18 11.68
C ASP A 113 -2.80 -0.01 10.84
N LEU A 114 -1.78 -0.26 10.03
CA LEU A 114 -1.13 0.79 9.21
C LEU A 114 -1.73 0.90 7.82
N GLY A 115 -2.71 0.06 7.47
CA GLY A 115 -3.43 0.17 6.19
C GLY A 115 -4.11 1.51 5.95
N GLN A 116 -4.45 2.23 7.01
CA GLN A 116 -4.97 3.59 6.91
C GLN A 116 -3.83 4.60 6.97
N PHE A 117 -3.70 5.41 5.92
CA PHE A 117 -2.65 6.42 5.81
C PHE A 117 -2.67 7.40 7.00
N GLU A 118 -3.84 7.80 7.49
CA GLU A 118 -3.97 8.71 8.63
C GLU A 118 -3.34 8.13 9.91
N ARG A 119 -3.43 6.82 10.14
CA ARG A 119 -2.82 6.18 11.30
C ARG A 119 -1.30 6.15 11.19
N PHE A 120 -0.79 5.83 10.00
CA PHE A 120 0.64 5.89 9.69
C PHE A 120 1.19 7.33 9.87
N ARG A 121 0.49 8.32 9.32
CA ARG A 121 0.81 9.75 9.46
C ARG A 121 0.84 10.21 10.92
N ARG A 122 -0.15 9.82 11.73
CA ARG A 122 -0.21 10.20 13.16
C ARG A 122 1.02 9.75 13.94
N ILE A 123 1.57 8.57 13.62
CA ILE A 123 2.77 8.05 14.30
C ILE A 123 4.00 8.91 14.00
N PHE A 124 4.18 9.36 12.75
CA PHE A 124 5.26 10.27 12.39
C PHE A 124 5.19 11.63 13.09
N HIS A 125 3.98 12.12 13.35
CA HIS A 125 3.77 13.36 14.11
C HIS A 125 3.89 13.17 15.64
N HIS A 126 3.98 11.93 16.12
CA HIS A 126 4.19 11.64 17.54
C HIS A 126 5.65 11.84 17.94
N SER A 127 5.90 12.10 19.23
CA SER A 127 7.19 12.58 19.76
C SER A 127 8.41 11.76 19.31
N THR A 128 8.30 10.43 19.29
CA THR A 128 9.40 9.52 18.92
C THR A 128 9.89 9.69 17.49
N TYR A 129 8.99 9.93 16.53
CA TYR A 129 9.34 9.96 15.10
C TYR A 129 9.32 11.37 14.50
N ARG A 130 8.82 12.38 15.22
CA ARG A 130 8.78 13.77 14.77
C ARG A 130 10.15 14.30 14.36
N VAL A 131 11.22 13.82 15.01
CA VAL A 131 12.62 14.20 14.73
C VAL A 131 13.01 13.96 13.28
N LEU A 132 12.38 12.99 12.61
CA LEU A 132 12.62 12.69 11.20
C LEU A 132 12.07 13.77 10.27
N LEU A 133 10.99 14.47 10.68
CA LEU A 133 10.30 15.45 9.85
C LEU A 133 11.06 16.77 9.84
N GLY A 134 11.49 17.20 8.65
CA GLY A 134 12.21 18.47 8.52
C GLY A 134 13.58 18.48 9.20
N HIS A 135 14.23 17.32 9.31
CA HIS A 135 15.55 17.19 9.93
C HIS A 135 16.63 17.99 9.18
N LYS A 136 17.60 18.53 9.91
CA LYS A 136 18.68 19.35 9.36
C LYS A 136 19.77 18.49 8.74
N GLU A 137 20.25 17.52 9.52
CA GLU A 137 21.36 16.65 9.18
C GLU A 137 21.00 15.19 9.46
N ARG A 138 21.61 14.29 8.68
CA ARG A 138 21.58 12.85 8.89
C ARG A 138 22.98 12.28 8.76
N ARG A 139 23.31 11.27 9.56
CA ARG A 139 24.58 10.54 9.48
C ARG A 139 24.31 9.04 9.54
N ILE A 140 24.88 8.30 8.59
CA ILE A 140 24.81 6.85 8.60
C ILE A 140 25.82 6.36 9.65
N LEU A 141 25.32 5.66 10.67
CA LEU A 141 26.16 5.09 11.73
C LEU A 141 26.66 3.70 11.35
N SER A 142 25.79 2.88 10.75
CA SER A 142 26.16 1.53 10.29
C SER A 142 25.23 1.04 9.19
N SER A 143 25.79 0.24 8.28
CA SER A 143 25.09 -0.53 7.24
C SER A 143 25.40 -2.01 7.45
N LEU A 144 24.40 -2.88 7.47
CA LEU A 144 24.56 -4.31 7.71
C LEU A 144 23.64 -5.12 6.77
N TRP A 145 24.24 -6.01 5.99
CA TRP A 145 23.50 -7.05 5.28
C TRP A 145 23.25 -8.20 6.24
N VAL A 146 21.98 -8.45 6.58
CA VAL A 146 21.58 -9.55 7.45
C VAL A 146 21.50 -10.84 6.64
N GLU A 147 20.87 -10.75 5.46
CA GLU A 147 20.70 -11.79 4.45
C GLU A 147 20.81 -11.16 3.06
N GLU A 148 20.83 -11.96 1.98
CA GLU A 148 20.95 -11.45 0.60
C GLU A 148 19.83 -10.46 0.24
N ASN A 149 18.62 -10.71 0.73
CA ASN A 149 17.43 -9.90 0.50
C ASN A 149 17.05 -9.05 1.72
N ARG A 150 17.91 -8.92 2.73
CA ARG A 150 17.59 -8.17 3.96
C ARG A 150 18.75 -7.31 4.44
N PHE A 151 18.48 -6.02 4.54
CA PHE A 151 19.46 -5.00 4.85
C PHE A 151 19.01 -4.15 6.04
N LYS A 152 19.93 -3.81 6.93
CA LYS A 152 19.69 -2.92 8.06
C LYS A 152 20.62 -1.72 8.00
N GLN A 153 20.09 -0.54 8.30
CA GLN A 153 20.88 0.68 8.38
C GLN A 153 20.49 1.49 9.60
N ARG A 154 21.48 1.83 10.44
CA ARG A 154 21.30 2.73 11.57
C ARG A 154 21.72 4.14 11.15
N VAL A 155 20.84 5.09 11.42
CA VAL A 155 21.00 6.48 11.00
C VAL A 155 20.75 7.37 12.21
N TRP A 156 21.72 8.23 12.49
CA TRP A 156 21.56 9.34 13.41
C TRP A 156 20.93 10.52 12.67
N ILE A 157 19.95 11.15 13.30
CA ILE A 157 19.15 12.24 12.75
C ILE A 157 19.18 13.41 13.72
N GLN A 158 19.47 14.60 13.19
CA GLN A 158 19.33 15.85 13.91
C GLN A 158 18.07 16.58 13.45
N GLY A 159 17.12 16.72 14.35
CA GLY A 159 15.84 17.38 14.14
C GLY A 159 15.96 18.88 13.86
N SER A 160 14.81 19.53 13.72
CA SER A 160 14.74 20.97 13.46
C SER A 160 15.03 21.80 14.71
N ARG A 161 14.69 21.27 15.90
CA ARG A 161 14.91 21.92 17.20
C ARG A 161 16.33 21.67 17.71
N PRO A 162 16.94 22.62 18.44
CA PRO A 162 18.18 22.34 19.17
C PRO A 162 17.94 21.18 20.16
N GLU A 163 18.94 20.30 20.30
CA GLU A 163 18.94 19.11 21.18
C GLU A 163 18.00 17.95 20.78
N GLU A 164 17.28 18.06 19.66
CA GLU A 164 16.44 16.96 19.16
C GLU A 164 17.28 16.04 18.27
N GLU A 165 17.94 15.06 18.87
CA GLU A 165 18.82 14.11 18.18
C GLU A 165 18.42 12.68 18.51
N GLU A 166 18.19 11.86 17.48
CA GLU A 166 17.72 10.49 17.65
C GLU A 166 18.36 9.53 16.66
N ILE A 167 18.43 8.25 17.03
CA ILE A 167 18.95 7.18 16.18
C ILE A 167 17.81 6.26 15.77
N PHE A 168 17.72 5.98 14.48
CA PHE A 168 16.74 5.08 13.90
C PHE A 168 17.40 3.94 13.15
N GLN A 169 16.82 2.76 13.26
CA GLN A 169 17.18 1.59 12.48
C GLN A 169 16.12 1.34 11.41
N PHE A 170 16.54 1.43 10.15
CA PHE A 170 15.79 0.97 9.00
C PHE A 170 16.07 -0.51 8.78
N THR A 171 15.02 -1.31 8.64
CA THR A 171 15.10 -2.67 8.12
C THR A 171 14.45 -2.69 6.75
N MET A 172 15.26 -2.98 5.73
CA MET A 172 14.86 -3.07 4.34
C MET A 172 14.80 -4.54 3.92
N VAL A 173 13.80 -4.87 3.11
CA VAL A 173 13.62 -6.20 2.53
C VAL A 173 13.46 -6.09 1.02
N GLN A 174 14.17 -6.92 0.28
CA GLN A 174 13.96 -7.08 -1.15
C GLN A 174 12.85 -8.10 -1.36
N ARG A 175 11.78 -7.68 -2.05
CA ARG A 175 10.67 -8.57 -2.36
C ARG A 175 11.08 -9.57 -3.44
N ILE A 176 10.69 -10.83 -3.24
CA ILE A 176 10.93 -11.93 -4.17
C ILE A 176 9.56 -12.42 -4.67
N GLY A 177 9.36 -12.35 -5.98
CA GLY A 177 8.12 -12.73 -6.64
C GLY A 177 6.99 -11.70 -6.56
N GLY A 178 5.98 -11.90 -7.41
CA GLY A 178 4.83 -11.00 -7.54
C GLY A 178 5.13 -9.73 -8.33
N SER A 179 4.27 -8.72 -8.20
CA SER A 179 4.38 -7.44 -8.93
C SER A 179 5.47 -6.49 -8.40
N TRP A 180 6.05 -6.81 -7.24
CA TRP A 180 7.09 -6.03 -6.57
C TRP A 180 8.43 -6.78 -6.54
N ASP A 181 8.60 -7.80 -7.38
CA ASP A 181 9.83 -8.59 -7.43
C ASP A 181 11.07 -7.72 -7.70
N GLY A 182 12.10 -7.90 -6.87
CA GLY A 182 13.36 -7.15 -6.92
C GLY A 182 13.33 -5.77 -6.25
N TYR A 183 12.18 -5.26 -5.81
CA TYR A 183 12.07 -3.95 -5.18
C TYR A 183 12.51 -4.00 -3.70
N TRP A 184 13.28 -2.99 -3.28
CA TRP A 184 13.58 -2.75 -1.87
C TRP A 184 12.46 -1.97 -1.20
N LEU A 185 11.88 -2.56 -0.16
CA LEU A 185 10.81 -1.99 0.65
C LEU A 185 11.26 -1.91 2.12
N THR A 186 10.66 -1.00 2.87
CA THR A 186 10.93 -0.84 4.29
C THR A 186 10.03 -1.79 5.08
N GLU A 187 10.64 -2.77 5.73
CA GLU A 187 9.98 -3.71 6.63
C GLU A 187 9.66 -3.03 7.97
N SER A 188 10.64 -2.31 8.53
CA SER A 188 10.48 -1.58 9.79
C SER A 188 11.36 -0.35 9.89
N LEU A 189 10.89 0.62 10.65
CA LEU A 189 11.58 1.82 11.06
C LEU A 189 11.46 1.92 12.59
N LEU A 190 12.53 1.58 13.28
CA LEU A 190 12.56 1.48 14.73
C LEU A 190 13.44 2.58 15.32
N HIS A 191 13.03 3.13 16.44
CA HIS A 191 13.90 3.94 17.29
C HIS A 191 14.89 3.01 18.02
N ASP A 192 16.16 3.40 18.08
CA ASP A 192 17.26 2.57 18.60
C ASP A 192 17.36 2.58 20.14
N GLY A 193 16.68 3.51 20.81
CA GLY A 193 16.54 3.53 22.26
C GLY A 193 15.33 2.72 22.77
N ASP A 194 15.21 2.58 24.09
CA ASP A 194 14.03 2.02 24.78
C ASP A 194 12.81 2.97 24.67
N GLY A 195 12.39 3.29 23.44
CA GLY A 195 11.38 4.30 23.13
C GLY A 195 9.92 3.88 23.33
N PHE A 196 9.66 2.62 23.76
CA PHE A 196 8.31 2.10 23.99
C PHE A 196 7.95 1.91 25.47
N SER A 197 8.54 2.70 26.37
CA SER A 197 8.11 2.75 27.78
C SER A 197 6.91 3.68 28.04
N GLY A 198 6.40 4.38 27.03
CA GLY A 198 5.19 5.21 27.11
C GLY A 198 3.99 4.55 26.45
N GLY A 199 3.10 3.97 27.25
CA GLY A 199 1.86 3.36 26.76
C GLY A 199 1.03 4.34 25.92
N VAL A 200 0.79 3.97 24.66
CA VAL A 200 -0.20 4.64 23.81
C VAL A 200 -1.58 4.25 24.38
N ALA A 201 -2.17 5.13 25.19
CA ALA A 201 -3.58 5.03 25.53
C ALA A 201 -4.39 5.36 24.26
N TYR A 202 -5.27 4.43 23.90
CA TYR A 202 -6.17 4.49 22.75
C TYR A 202 -7.24 5.58 22.90
#